data_AF-A0A5Q0GQ79-F1
#
_entry.id   AF-A0A5Q0GQ79-F1
#
_cell.length_a   1.000
_cell.length_b   1.000
_cell.length_c   1.000
_cell.angle_alpha   90.00
_cell.angle_beta   90.00
_cell.angle_gamma   90.00
#
_symmetry.space_group_name_H-M   'P 1'
#
loop_
_entity.id
_entity.type
_entity.pdbx_description
1 polymer ?
#
loop_
_entity_poly.entity_id
_entity_poly.type
_entity_poly.pdbx_seq_one_letter_code
_entity_poly.pdbx_strand_id
1 'polypeptide(L)'
;MSLYFQPQGITVKASIKNSCLQLMLESEQVPDKPSSVAFIRQELSTWQPALITNVRIYGLRTDQSFPDWEETFSLIRQQSETATFLAALRTFKFASVVPYQDVFSAELYSNNTVKLLLFFGLFPLGIGLIANSSNLEQTAWLLGIYYASIWGVVLYNLIKPAWFSWRETLKCIVFTAIVGIPLLLLIQQFPLFQLLYAATESNLGLIPQLIGFIFGVGVLEEICKALPVYLFLLRPRKLNEPLTGAFYGAMSGLGFAIAEGGSYSLLYAFNLVRGQSGFGTYILVNTIRFVSLPLFHAILAGIVGYFLGLAAINRSRQLPIMFIGVALAAVLHGSYNTFSDGILGLVIISFTILLFVAYLRRSQQMVTEMQQAELERLTLPQDKSEN
;
A
#
# COMPACT_ATOMS: atom_id res chain seq x y z
N MET A 1 -62.43 37.18 18.39
CA MET A 1 -62.00 36.19 19.40
C MET A 1 -60.87 36.84 20.17
N SER A 2 -61.15 37.29 21.39
CA SER A 2 -60.27 38.15 22.19
C SER A 2 -59.42 37.27 23.09
N LEU A 3 -58.13 37.12 22.78
CA LEU A 3 -57.17 36.37 23.61
C LEU A 3 -56.70 37.27 24.76
N TYR A 4 -57.12 36.93 25.98
CA TYR A 4 -56.64 37.56 27.21
C TYR A 4 -55.29 36.96 27.63
N PHE A 5 -54.22 37.77 27.60
CA PHE A 5 -52.89 37.40 28.12
C PHE A 5 -52.86 37.56 29.66
N GLN A 6 -52.14 36.69 30.36
CA GLN A 6 -51.89 36.85 31.80
C GLN A 6 -51.06 38.13 32.10
N PRO A 7 -51.25 38.76 33.27
CA PRO A 7 -51.08 40.20 33.43
C PRO A 7 -49.62 40.56 33.79
N GLN A 8 -48.80 40.88 32.80
CA GLN A 8 -47.64 41.77 32.97
C GLN A 8 -48.00 43.22 32.62
N GLY A 9 -49.28 43.60 32.75
CA GLY A 9 -49.75 44.95 32.45
C GLY A 9 -49.69 45.37 30.97
N ILE A 10 -49.43 44.44 30.02
CA ILE A 10 -49.36 44.72 28.58
C ILE A 10 -50.66 44.32 27.87
N THR A 11 -51.35 45.29 27.28
CA THR A 11 -52.53 45.13 26.42
C THR A 11 -52.10 45.10 24.96
N VAL A 12 -52.52 44.08 24.21
CA VAL A 12 -52.18 43.93 22.78
C VAL A 12 -53.40 44.21 21.91
N LYS A 13 -53.31 45.17 21.00
CA LYS A 13 -54.31 45.42 19.95
C LYS A 13 -53.75 44.99 18.60
N ALA A 14 -54.44 44.09 17.92
CA ALA A 14 -54.03 43.58 16.62
C ALA A 14 -54.97 44.06 15.52
N SER A 15 -54.41 44.51 14.40
CA SER A 15 -55.15 44.91 13.20
C SER A 15 -54.42 44.39 11.97
N ILE A 16 -55.16 43.95 10.95
CA ILE A 16 -54.59 43.53 9.66
C ILE A 16 -55.01 44.55 8.61
N LYS A 17 -54.02 45.14 7.92
CA LYS A 17 -54.25 46.05 6.78
C LYS A 17 -53.30 45.68 5.65
N ASN A 18 -53.82 45.51 4.43
CA ASN A 18 -53.04 45.25 3.21
C ASN A 18 -51.95 44.17 3.38
N SER A 19 -52.32 42.99 3.89
CA SER A 19 -51.41 41.85 4.13
C SER A 19 -50.29 42.10 5.16
N CYS A 20 -50.41 43.19 5.94
CA CYS A 20 -49.52 43.52 7.04
C CYS A 20 -50.26 43.40 8.38
N LEU A 21 -49.70 42.60 9.29
CA LEU A 21 -50.19 42.49 10.66
C LEU A 21 -49.59 43.61 11.51
N GLN A 22 -50.44 44.48 12.05
CA GLN A 22 -50.08 45.57 12.95
C GLN A 22 -50.43 45.14 14.38
N LEU A 23 -49.44 45.11 15.26
CA LEU A 23 -49.59 44.78 16.68
C LEU A 23 -49.19 45.98 17.53
N MET A 24 -50.08 46.39 18.42
CA MET A 24 -49.88 47.54 19.29
C MET A 24 -49.84 47.07 20.74
N LEU A 25 -48.69 47.22 21.38
CA LEU A 25 -48.38 46.77 22.74
C LEU A 25 -48.45 47.97 23.68
N GLU A 26 -49.42 48.01 24.58
CA GLU A 26 -49.67 49.12 25.52
C GLU A 26 -49.45 48.66 26.97
N SER A 27 -48.59 49.32 27.75
CA SER A 27 -48.41 49.04 29.19
C SER A 27 -48.04 50.25 30.04
N GLU A 28 -48.14 50.18 31.37
CA GLU A 28 -47.81 51.30 32.27
C GLU A 28 -46.34 51.76 32.16
N GLN A 29 -45.43 50.83 31.84
CA GLN A 29 -44.05 51.10 31.42
C GLN A 29 -43.88 50.73 29.95
N VAL A 30 -42.95 51.37 29.23
CA VAL A 30 -42.74 51.07 27.80
C VAL A 30 -42.29 49.62 27.63
N PRO A 31 -42.95 48.81 26.78
CA PRO A 31 -42.53 47.43 26.54
C PRO A 31 -41.09 47.36 26.01
N ASP A 32 -40.32 46.39 26.49
CA ASP A 32 -38.96 46.17 25.99
C ASP A 32 -38.99 45.73 24.52
N LYS A 33 -38.39 46.55 23.65
CA LYS A 33 -38.39 46.36 22.19
C LYS A 33 -37.78 45.01 21.77
N PRO A 34 -36.53 44.66 22.14
CA PRO A 34 -35.91 43.43 21.66
C PRO A 34 -36.64 42.17 22.14
N SER A 35 -37.08 42.10 23.40
CA SER A 35 -37.78 40.93 23.92
C SER A 35 -39.15 40.74 23.25
N SER A 36 -39.91 41.82 23.07
CA SER A 36 -41.24 41.77 22.47
C SER A 36 -41.20 41.37 20.99
N VAL A 37 -40.27 41.95 20.23
CA VAL A 37 -40.11 41.65 18.79
C VAL A 37 -39.63 40.22 18.59
N ALA A 38 -38.67 39.74 19.40
CA ALA A 38 -38.15 38.38 19.30
C ALA A 38 -39.25 37.35 19.57
N PHE A 39 -40.03 37.55 20.63
CA PHE A 39 -41.14 36.66 20.99
C PHE A 39 -42.20 36.59 19.87
N ILE A 40 -42.65 37.75 19.38
CA ILE A 40 -43.66 37.80 18.31
C ILE A 40 -43.14 37.18 17.01
N ARG A 41 -41.87 37.40 16.66
CA ARG A 41 -41.24 36.78 15.48
C ARG A 41 -41.24 35.26 15.60
N GLN A 42 -40.93 34.73 16.78
CA GLN A 42 -40.89 33.28 17.03
C GLN A 42 -42.28 32.64 16.92
N GLU A 43 -43.29 33.24 17.55
CA GLU A 43 -44.66 32.73 17.51
C GLU A 43 -45.23 32.75 16.09
N LEU A 44 -45.04 33.86 15.35
CA LEU A 44 -45.52 33.98 13.97
C LEU A 44 -44.78 33.06 12.99
N SER A 45 -43.50 32.78 13.24
CA SER A 45 -42.74 31.79 12.45
C SER A 45 -43.24 30.36 12.69
N THR A 46 -43.72 30.08 13.91
CA THR A 46 -44.31 28.78 14.28
C THR A 46 -45.68 28.60 13.63
N TRP A 47 -46.50 29.65 13.62
CA TRP A 47 -47.88 29.58 13.12
C TRP A 47 -48.02 29.64 11.59
N GLN A 48 -47.03 30.21 10.88
CA GLN A 48 -46.97 30.33 9.40
C GLN A 48 -48.29 30.76 8.71
N PRO A 49 -48.85 31.94 9.02
CA PRO A 49 -50.07 32.42 8.38
C PRO A 49 -49.88 32.68 6.88
N ALA A 50 -50.73 32.08 6.04
CA ALA A 50 -50.55 32.03 4.58
C ALA A 50 -50.66 33.37 3.84
N LEU A 51 -51.19 34.43 4.48
CA LEU A 51 -51.53 35.71 3.83
C LEU A 51 -50.81 36.94 4.41
N ILE A 52 -49.93 36.75 5.40
CA ILE A 52 -49.24 37.86 6.09
C ILE A 52 -47.77 37.85 5.69
N THR A 53 -47.32 38.86 4.94
CA THR A 53 -45.93 38.97 4.47
C THR A 53 -45.07 39.86 5.36
N ASN A 54 -45.67 40.87 6.00
CA ASN A 54 -44.98 41.82 6.86
C ASN A 54 -45.71 41.99 8.20
N VAL A 55 -44.94 42.17 9.27
CA VAL A 55 -45.45 42.42 10.62
C VAL A 55 -44.88 43.73 11.13
N ARG A 56 -45.75 44.63 11.60
CA ARG A 56 -45.39 45.90 12.24
C ARG A 56 -45.80 45.87 13.70
N ILE A 57 -44.90 46.26 14.59
CA ILE A 57 -45.11 46.23 16.03
C ILE A 57 -44.85 47.63 16.59
N TYR A 58 -45.78 48.11 17.41
CA TYR A 58 -45.74 49.40 18.09
C TYR A 58 -45.69 49.18 19.60
N GLY A 59 -44.76 49.83 20.31
CA GLY A 59 -44.72 49.84 21.78
C GLY A 59 -45.13 51.19 22.34
N LEU A 60 -46.06 51.21 23.28
CA LEU A 60 -46.65 52.42 23.86
C LEU A 60 -46.73 52.34 25.38
N ARG A 61 -46.56 53.49 26.04
CA ARG A 61 -46.99 53.68 27.42
C ARG A 61 -48.50 53.98 27.52
N THR A 62 -49.14 53.48 28.58
CA THR A 62 -50.52 53.82 28.92
C THR A 62 -50.60 55.34 29.10
N ASP A 63 -51.60 55.97 28.48
CA ASP A 63 -51.87 57.43 28.46
C ASP A 63 -51.15 58.25 27.37
N GLN A 64 -50.43 57.62 26.43
CA GLN A 64 -49.85 58.30 25.26
C GLN A 64 -50.56 57.95 23.95
N SER A 65 -50.70 58.95 23.07
CA SER A 65 -51.32 58.79 21.74
C SER A 65 -50.34 58.38 20.64
N PHE A 66 -49.03 58.37 20.92
CA PHE A 66 -47.96 58.08 19.97
C PHE A 66 -47.02 56.99 20.50
N PRO A 67 -46.45 56.14 19.62
CA PRO A 67 -45.58 55.07 20.05
C PRO A 67 -44.16 55.52 20.41
N ASP A 68 -43.65 54.95 21.51
CA ASP A 68 -42.26 55.10 21.94
C ASP A 68 -41.30 54.40 20.97
N TRP A 69 -41.74 53.31 20.33
CA TRP A 69 -40.98 52.65 19.26
C TRP A 69 -41.87 51.90 18.25
N GLU A 70 -41.36 51.76 17.03
CA GLU A 70 -41.92 50.92 15.95
C GLU A 70 -40.83 49.96 15.44
N GLU A 71 -41.24 48.74 15.05
CA GLU A 71 -40.40 47.76 14.35
C GLU A 71 -41.19 47.05 13.25
N THR A 72 -40.57 46.83 12.08
CA THR A 72 -41.16 46.07 10.98
C THR A 72 -40.24 44.91 10.56
N PHE A 73 -40.79 43.70 10.37
CA PHE A 73 -40.05 42.59 9.78
C PHE A 73 -40.90 41.74 8.83
N SER A 74 -40.25 41.06 7.88
CA SER A 74 -40.90 40.19 6.89
C SER A 74 -40.85 38.72 7.28
N LEU A 75 -41.91 37.99 6.98
CA LEU A 75 -42.02 36.53 7.18
C LEU A 75 -41.69 35.84 5.84
N ILE A 76 -40.42 35.49 5.60
CA ILE A 76 -40.01 34.76 4.37
C ILE A 76 -40.19 33.26 4.60
N ARG A 77 -40.94 32.59 3.72
CA ARG A 77 -41.21 31.14 3.78
C ARG A 77 -39.96 30.37 3.35
N GLN A 78 -39.22 29.76 4.27
CA GLN A 78 -38.18 28.79 3.92
C GLN A 78 -38.84 27.50 3.40
N GLN A 79 -38.71 27.22 2.11
CA GLN A 79 -39.08 25.89 1.58
C GLN A 79 -38.11 24.85 2.15
N SER A 80 -38.65 23.74 2.68
CA SER A 80 -37.84 22.71 3.33
C SER A 80 -36.85 22.09 2.35
N GLU A 81 -35.56 22.15 2.65
CA GLU A 81 -34.46 21.53 1.89
C GLU A 81 -34.70 20.04 1.59
N THR A 82 -35.44 19.36 2.47
CA THR A 82 -35.83 17.95 2.30
C THR A 82 -36.71 17.70 1.07
N ALA A 83 -37.63 18.61 0.76
CA ALA A 83 -38.51 18.48 -0.39
C ALA A 83 -37.73 18.64 -1.71
N THR A 84 -36.77 19.55 -1.71
CA THR A 84 -35.88 19.82 -2.85
C THR A 84 -34.94 18.64 -3.12
N PHE A 85 -34.41 18.02 -2.06
CA PHE A 85 -33.57 16.82 -2.17
C PHE A 85 -34.33 15.61 -2.74
N LEU A 86 -35.53 15.33 -2.24
CA LEU A 86 -36.35 14.22 -2.71
C LEU A 86 -36.81 14.39 -4.17
N ALA A 87 -37.10 15.63 -4.58
CA ALA A 87 -37.41 15.94 -5.97
C ALA A 87 -36.20 15.67 -6.89
N ALA A 88 -34.99 16.05 -6.47
CA ALA A 88 -33.77 15.78 -7.20
C ALA A 88 -33.45 14.28 -7.29
N LEU A 89 -33.64 13.50 -6.22
CA LEU A 89 -33.42 12.04 -6.27
C LEU A 89 -34.29 11.34 -7.33
N ARG A 90 -35.52 11.81 -7.54
CA ARG A 90 -36.45 11.22 -8.51
C ARG A 90 -36.07 11.47 -9.97
N THR A 91 -35.17 12.41 -10.26
CA THR A 91 -34.72 12.66 -11.63
C THR A 91 -33.65 11.68 -12.09
N PHE A 92 -32.98 10.98 -11.16
CA PHE A 92 -31.95 10.00 -11.50
C PHE A 92 -32.54 8.63 -11.82
N LYS A 93 -32.14 8.07 -12.97
CA LYS A 93 -32.35 6.64 -13.27
C LYS A 93 -31.27 5.84 -12.55
N PHE A 94 -31.68 4.94 -11.66
CA PHE A 94 -30.74 4.16 -10.83
C PHE A 94 -29.68 3.44 -11.66
N ALA A 95 -30.05 2.78 -12.76
CA ALA A 95 -29.10 2.06 -13.62
C ALA A 95 -28.06 2.96 -14.31
N SER A 96 -28.35 4.25 -14.51
CA SER A 96 -27.42 5.21 -15.11
C SER A 96 -26.40 5.75 -14.10
N VAL A 97 -26.75 5.72 -12.81
CA VAL A 97 -25.88 6.15 -11.71
C VAL A 97 -25.12 4.95 -11.12
N VAL A 98 -25.78 3.80 -11.07
CA VAL A 98 -25.28 2.53 -10.54
C VAL A 98 -25.30 1.51 -11.67
N PRO A 99 -24.17 1.31 -12.38
CA PRO A 99 -24.09 0.41 -13.53
C PRO A 99 -24.00 -1.07 -13.11
N TYR A 100 -24.98 -1.55 -12.33
CA TYR A 100 -24.97 -2.92 -11.80
C TYR A 100 -25.08 -3.99 -12.89
N GLN A 101 -25.58 -3.64 -14.07
CA GLN A 101 -25.70 -4.57 -15.20
C GLN A 101 -24.34 -4.87 -15.83
N ASP A 102 -23.46 -3.87 -15.90
CA ASP A 102 -22.11 -4.02 -16.44
C ASP A 102 -21.24 -4.95 -15.59
N VAL A 103 -21.57 -5.07 -14.29
CA VAL A 103 -20.93 -6.02 -13.37
C VAL A 103 -21.05 -7.46 -13.87
N PHE A 104 -22.13 -7.82 -14.56
CA PHE A 104 -22.33 -9.18 -15.09
C PHE A 104 -21.84 -9.35 -16.53
N SER A 105 -21.25 -8.32 -17.13
CA SER A 105 -20.75 -8.37 -18.51
C SER A 105 -19.45 -9.18 -18.60
N ALA A 106 -19.36 -10.08 -19.58
CA ALA A 106 -18.13 -10.83 -19.84
C ALA A 106 -16.97 -9.91 -20.27
N GLU A 107 -17.29 -8.76 -20.88
CA GLU A 107 -16.33 -7.76 -21.31
C GLU A 107 -15.54 -7.18 -20.13
N LEU A 108 -16.22 -6.85 -19.01
CA LEU A 108 -15.57 -6.33 -17.82
C LEU A 108 -14.49 -7.28 -17.29
N TYR A 109 -14.80 -8.57 -17.23
CA TYR A 109 -13.87 -9.60 -16.74
C TYR A 109 -12.80 -10.00 -17.76
N SER A 110 -12.88 -9.55 -19.01
CA SER A 110 -11.84 -9.82 -20.01
C SER A 110 -10.56 -9.03 -19.71
N ASN A 111 -10.68 -7.87 -19.08
CA ASN A 111 -9.59 -6.95 -18.78
C ASN A 111 -8.67 -7.47 -17.67
N ASN A 112 -7.36 -7.51 -17.93
CA ASN A 112 -6.36 -7.99 -16.96
C ASN A 112 -6.30 -7.13 -15.70
N THR A 113 -6.51 -5.82 -15.79
CA THR A 113 -6.56 -4.93 -14.63
C THR A 113 -7.74 -5.30 -13.72
N VAL A 114 -8.91 -5.59 -14.29
CA VAL A 114 -10.08 -6.04 -13.51
C VAL A 114 -9.79 -7.37 -12.84
N LYS A 115 -9.20 -8.35 -13.54
CA LYS A 115 -8.79 -9.63 -12.95
C LYS A 115 -7.82 -9.44 -11.79
N LEU A 116 -6.81 -8.57 -11.95
CA LEU A 116 -5.85 -8.27 -10.89
C LEU A 116 -6.49 -7.55 -9.71
N LEU A 117 -7.40 -6.59 -9.94
CA LEU A 117 -8.14 -5.91 -8.88
C LEU A 117 -9.00 -6.89 -8.08
N LEU A 118 -9.72 -7.78 -8.76
CA LEU A 118 -10.52 -8.82 -8.10
C LEU A 118 -9.63 -9.79 -7.33
N PHE A 119 -8.53 -10.26 -7.93
CA PHE A 119 -7.60 -11.14 -7.26
C PHE A 119 -7.01 -10.46 -6.01
N PHE A 120 -6.41 -9.27 -6.13
CA PHE A 120 -5.77 -8.62 -4.99
C PHE A 120 -6.77 -8.15 -3.93
N GLY A 121 -7.95 -7.67 -4.32
CA GLY A 121 -8.98 -7.23 -3.39
C GLY A 121 -9.68 -8.37 -2.65
N LEU A 122 -9.88 -9.52 -3.28
CA LEU A 122 -10.65 -10.63 -2.72
C LEU A 122 -9.80 -11.76 -2.14
N PHE A 123 -8.53 -11.92 -2.55
CA PHE A 123 -7.71 -13.04 -2.09
C PHE A 123 -7.50 -13.08 -0.57
N PRO A 124 -7.18 -11.97 0.12
CA PRO A 124 -7.06 -11.98 1.59
C PRO A 124 -8.39 -12.32 2.28
N LEU A 125 -9.52 -11.87 1.72
CA LEU A 125 -10.84 -12.22 2.23
C LEU A 125 -11.12 -13.71 2.05
N GLY A 126 -10.72 -14.28 0.91
CA GLY A 126 -10.81 -15.71 0.63
C GLY A 126 -9.98 -16.55 1.60
N ILE A 127 -8.76 -16.13 1.95
CA ILE A 127 -7.96 -16.76 3.01
C ILE A 127 -8.73 -16.73 4.33
N GLY A 128 -9.35 -15.60 4.68
CA GLY A 128 -10.16 -15.45 5.90
C GLY A 128 -11.28 -16.48 6.02
N LEU A 129 -11.88 -16.92 4.91
CA LEU A 129 -12.93 -17.94 4.90
C LEU A 129 -12.43 -19.34 5.29
N ILE A 130 -11.17 -19.66 4.95
CA ILE A 130 -10.56 -20.96 5.22
C ILE A 130 -9.62 -20.94 6.43
N ALA A 131 -9.37 -19.77 7.01
CA ALA A 131 -8.38 -19.55 8.07
C ALA A 131 -8.59 -20.47 9.28
N ASN A 132 -9.85 -20.74 9.66
CA ASN A 132 -10.19 -21.61 10.79
C ASN A 132 -9.87 -23.10 10.53
N SER A 133 -9.66 -23.48 9.27
CA SER A 133 -9.34 -24.86 8.86
C SER A 133 -7.87 -25.04 8.46
N SER A 134 -7.11 -23.95 8.32
CA SER A 134 -5.70 -23.97 7.96
C SER A 134 -4.80 -23.81 9.18
N ASN A 135 -3.65 -24.48 9.17
CA ASN A 135 -2.62 -24.23 10.18
C ASN A 135 -1.84 -22.93 9.88
N LEU A 136 -1.02 -22.48 10.84
CA LEU A 136 -0.25 -21.24 10.72
C LEU A 136 0.70 -21.26 9.52
N GLU A 137 1.37 -22.38 9.28
CA GLU A 137 2.29 -22.54 8.16
C GLU A 137 1.56 -22.39 6.82
N GLN A 138 0.45 -23.09 6.61
CA GLN A 138 -0.39 -22.98 5.41
C GLN A 138 -0.87 -21.54 5.18
N THR A 139 -1.30 -20.87 6.25
CA THR A 139 -1.72 -19.46 6.19
C THR A 139 -0.56 -18.56 5.76
N ALA A 140 0.63 -18.79 6.32
CA ALA A 140 1.85 -18.05 5.98
C ALA A 140 2.27 -18.29 4.52
N TRP A 141 2.18 -19.52 4.00
CA TRP A 141 2.43 -19.82 2.59
C TRP A 141 1.43 -19.10 1.66
N LEU A 142 0.14 -19.09 2.00
CA LEU A 142 -0.90 -18.39 1.22
C LEU A 142 -0.66 -16.88 1.19
N LEU A 143 -0.34 -16.28 2.35
CA LEU A 143 0.04 -14.87 2.42
C LEU A 143 1.33 -14.58 1.66
N GLY A 144 2.32 -15.46 1.76
CA GLY A 144 3.56 -15.39 0.99
C GLY A 144 3.29 -15.33 -0.51
N ILE A 145 2.47 -16.25 -1.03
CA ILE A 145 2.07 -16.29 -2.44
C ILE A 145 1.37 -14.98 -2.84
N TYR A 146 0.47 -14.49 -1.99
CA TYR A 146 -0.24 -13.23 -2.22
C TYR A 146 0.71 -12.05 -2.40
N TYR A 147 1.57 -11.78 -1.41
CA TYR A 147 2.48 -10.64 -1.49
C TYR A 147 3.57 -10.82 -2.54
N ALA A 148 4.04 -12.05 -2.75
CA ALA A 148 4.95 -12.35 -3.85
C ALA A 148 4.32 -12.03 -5.21
N SER A 149 3.03 -12.31 -5.41
CA SER A 149 2.35 -11.98 -6.66
C SER A 149 2.19 -10.48 -6.89
N ILE A 150 1.96 -9.69 -5.84
CA ILE A 150 1.95 -8.21 -5.91
C ILE A 150 3.31 -7.73 -6.41
N TRP A 151 4.41 -8.15 -5.77
CA TRP A 151 5.75 -7.77 -6.17
C TRP A 151 6.12 -8.30 -7.55
N GLY A 152 5.64 -9.49 -7.91
CA GLY A 152 5.82 -10.07 -9.24
C GLY A 152 5.27 -9.16 -10.34
N VAL A 153 4.06 -8.63 -10.15
CA VAL A 153 3.43 -7.67 -11.09
C VAL A 153 4.20 -6.34 -11.13
N VAL A 154 4.59 -5.80 -9.97
CA VAL A 154 5.37 -4.56 -9.90
C VAL A 154 6.71 -4.71 -10.62
N LEU A 155 7.43 -5.79 -10.37
CA LEU A 155 8.74 -6.07 -10.96
C LEU A 155 8.65 -6.35 -12.46
N TYR A 156 7.60 -7.04 -12.93
CA TYR A 156 7.34 -7.21 -14.36
C TYR A 156 7.20 -5.85 -15.06
N ASN A 157 6.42 -4.93 -14.47
CA ASN A 157 6.20 -3.60 -15.03
C ASN A 157 7.44 -2.69 -14.94
N LEU A 158 8.27 -2.88 -13.91
CA LEU A 158 9.51 -2.12 -13.71
C LEU A 158 10.63 -2.59 -14.66
N ILE A 159 10.84 -3.91 -14.77
CA ILE A 159 11.97 -4.49 -15.50
C ILE A 159 11.68 -4.59 -16.99
N LYS A 160 10.44 -4.96 -17.37
CA LYS A 160 10.01 -5.19 -18.77
C LYS A 160 11.01 -6.07 -19.55
N PRO A 161 11.17 -7.35 -19.14
CA PRO A 161 12.12 -8.25 -19.81
C PRO A 161 11.76 -8.41 -21.29
N ALA A 162 12.76 -8.37 -22.18
CA ALA A 162 12.53 -8.56 -23.63
C ALA A 162 11.98 -9.96 -23.95
N TRP A 163 12.30 -10.96 -23.12
CA TRP A 163 11.72 -12.28 -23.23
C TRP A 163 11.00 -12.71 -21.94
N PHE A 164 9.71 -13.01 -22.07
CA PHE A 164 8.84 -13.42 -20.98
C PHE A 164 8.16 -14.75 -21.26
N SER A 165 8.11 -15.61 -20.24
CA SER A 165 7.44 -16.90 -20.29
C SER A 165 6.90 -17.29 -18.91
N TRP A 166 5.58 -17.41 -18.80
CA TRP A 166 4.93 -17.84 -17.57
C TRP A 166 5.45 -19.20 -17.06
N ARG A 167 5.78 -20.10 -17.98
CA ARG A 167 6.31 -21.42 -17.65
C ARG A 167 7.67 -21.33 -16.96
N GLU A 168 8.59 -20.51 -17.46
CA GLU A 168 9.90 -20.37 -16.82
C GLU A 168 9.80 -19.54 -15.54
N THR A 169 8.89 -18.57 -15.46
CA THR A 169 8.61 -17.80 -14.23
C THR A 169 8.16 -18.72 -13.10
N LEU A 170 7.16 -19.58 -13.36
CA LEU A 170 6.68 -20.54 -12.38
C LEU A 170 7.75 -21.57 -12.01
N LYS A 171 8.57 -22.03 -12.97
CA LYS A 171 9.68 -22.93 -12.66
C LYS A 171 10.68 -22.29 -11.71
N CYS A 172 11.05 -21.02 -11.91
CA CYS A 172 11.98 -20.32 -11.00
C CYS A 172 11.41 -20.20 -9.58
N ILE A 173 10.15 -19.75 -9.44
CA ILE A 173 9.48 -19.61 -8.14
C ILE A 173 9.39 -20.97 -7.43
N VAL A 174 8.80 -21.96 -8.10
CA VAL A 174 8.53 -23.29 -7.51
C VAL A 174 9.82 -24.04 -7.22
N PHE A 175 10.81 -24.00 -8.12
CA PHE A 175 12.09 -24.64 -7.89
C PHE A 175 12.76 -24.08 -6.64
N THR A 176 12.84 -22.75 -6.47
CA THR A 176 13.49 -22.17 -5.31
C THR A 176 12.77 -22.51 -4.02
N ALA A 177 11.43 -22.39 -4.00
CA ALA A 177 10.63 -22.67 -2.82
C ALA A 177 10.68 -24.15 -2.40
N ILE A 178 10.60 -25.09 -3.36
CA ILE A 178 10.38 -26.51 -3.06
C ILE A 178 11.65 -27.36 -3.16
N VAL A 179 12.59 -26.99 -4.03
CA VAL A 179 13.85 -27.74 -4.24
C VAL A 179 15.04 -26.97 -3.69
N GLY A 180 15.11 -25.66 -3.96
CA GLY A 180 16.20 -24.79 -3.55
C GLY A 180 16.34 -24.71 -2.04
N ILE A 181 15.26 -24.41 -1.32
CA ILE A 181 15.29 -24.30 0.15
C ILE A 181 15.70 -25.61 0.83
N PRO A 182 15.12 -26.79 0.53
CA PRO A 182 15.60 -28.04 1.13
C PRO A 182 17.06 -28.34 0.81
N LEU A 183 17.51 -28.06 -0.42
CA LEU A 183 18.91 -28.23 -0.81
C LEU A 183 19.83 -27.28 -0.02
N LEU A 184 19.43 -26.02 0.14
CA LEU A 184 20.14 -25.03 0.95
C LEU A 184 20.28 -25.51 2.40
N LEU A 185 19.19 -25.94 3.02
CA LEU A 185 19.18 -26.44 4.39
C LEU A 185 20.07 -27.68 4.55
N LEU A 186 20.10 -28.57 3.57
CA LEU A 186 21.00 -29.72 3.54
C LEU A 186 22.47 -29.27 3.45
N ILE A 187 22.79 -28.31 2.59
CA ILE A 187 24.15 -27.78 2.45
C ILE A 187 24.61 -27.10 3.74
N GLN A 188 23.72 -26.38 4.44
CA GLN A 188 24.03 -25.73 5.72
C GLN A 188 24.41 -26.73 6.83
N GLN A 189 24.09 -28.03 6.67
CA GLN A 189 24.50 -29.07 7.62
C GLN A 189 25.97 -29.51 7.46
N PHE A 190 26.72 -29.05 6.46
CA PHE A 190 28.15 -29.39 6.37
C PHE A 190 28.97 -28.61 7.42
N PRO A 191 30.02 -29.20 8.02
CA PRO A 191 30.74 -28.61 9.16
C PRO A 191 31.24 -27.17 8.95
N LEU A 192 31.73 -26.86 7.74
CA LEU A 192 32.18 -25.51 7.40
C LEU A 192 31.04 -24.49 7.46
N PHE A 193 29.88 -24.84 6.89
CA PHE A 193 28.74 -23.95 6.83
C PHE A 193 28.00 -23.86 8.17
N GLN A 194 27.98 -24.95 8.96
CA GLN A 194 27.52 -24.88 10.34
C GLN A 194 28.36 -23.91 11.18
N LEU A 195 29.70 -23.95 11.04
CA LEU A 195 30.60 -23.03 11.74
C LEU A 195 30.34 -21.57 11.34
N LEU A 196 30.19 -21.30 10.04
CA LEU A 196 29.88 -19.96 9.54
C LEU A 196 28.48 -19.50 9.97
N TYR A 197 27.50 -20.39 9.98
CA TYR A 197 26.14 -20.08 10.43
C TYR A 197 26.10 -19.80 11.94
N ALA A 198 26.83 -20.55 12.75
CA ALA A 198 26.96 -20.30 14.19
C ALA A 198 27.56 -18.92 14.51
N ALA A 199 28.39 -18.38 13.60
CA ALA A 199 28.94 -17.04 13.75
C ALA A 199 27.87 -15.93 13.67
N THR A 200 26.63 -16.23 13.25
CA THR A 200 25.51 -15.26 13.20
C THR A 200 24.98 -14.85 14.57
N GLU A 201 25.32 -15.58 15.63
CA GLU A 201 24.85 -15.28 16.98
C GLU A 201 25.40 -13.93 17.49
N SER A 202 24.51 -13.09 18.01
CA SER A 202 24.83 -11.71 18.41
C SER A 202 25.77 -11.60 19.60
N ASN A 203 25.87 -12.65 20.43
CA ASN A 203 26.81 -12.76 21.56
C ASN A 203 28.28 -12.85 21.15
N LEU A 204 28.60 -13.20 19.90
CA LEU A 204 29.98 -13.32 19.39
C LEU A 204 30.58 -11.98 18.94
N GLY A 205 29.78 -10.93 18.91
CA GLY A 205 30.19 -9.58 18.49
C GLY A 205 29.97 -9.31 17.01
N LEU A 206 30.12 -8.03 16.62
CA LEU A 206 29.72 -7.53 15.31
C LEU A 206 30.48 -8.15 14.13
N ILE A 207 31.80 -8.33 14.26
CA ILE A 207 32.64 -8.82 13.15
C ILE A 207 32.32 -10.30 12.84
N PRO A 208 32.30 -11.23 13.83
CA PRO A 208 31.86 -12.60 13.56
C PRO A 208 30.44 -12.67 13.00
N GLN A 209 29.52 -11.87 13.54
CA GLN A 209 28.14 -11.80 13.06
C GLN A 209 28.06 -11.39 11.59
N LEU A 210 28.79 -10.35 11.18
CA LEU A 210 28.85 -9.91 9.79
C LEU A 210 29.42 -11.00 8.87
N ILE A 211 30.50 -11.65 9.29
CA ILE A 211 31.11 -12.77 8.54
C ILE A 211 30.11 -13.92 8.41
N GLY A 212 29.44 -14.29 9.51
CA GLY A 212 28.45 -15.37 9.52
C GLY A 212 27.27 -15.08 8.60
N PHE A 213 26.73 -13.86 8.63
CA PHE A 213 25.64 -13.47 7.75
C PHE A 213 26.05 -13.34 6.29
N ILE A 214 27.28 -12.91 5.97
CA ILE A 214 27.73 -12.84 4.57
C ILE A 214 28.02 -14.24 4.03
N PHE A 215 28.85 -15.04 4.71
CA PHE A 215 29.37 -16.30 4.18
C PHE A 215 28.54 -17.53 4.56
N GLY A 216 27.97 -17.56 5.76
CA GLY A 216 27.13 -18.67 6.24
C GLY A 216 25.69 -18.61 5.75
N VAL A 217 25.17 -17.39 5.56
CA VAL A 217 23.78 -17.17 5.09
C VAL A 217 23.79 -16.62 3.65
N GLY A 218 24.30 -15.40 3.45
CA GLY A 218 24.21 -14.66 2.20
C GLY A 218 24.70 -15.42 0.98
N VAL A 219 25.94 -15.91 0.98
CA VAL A 219 26.52 -16.64 -0.18
C VAL A 219 25.67 -17.85 -0.55
N LEU A 220 25.33 -18.70 0.41
CA LEU A 220 24.58 -19.93 0.15
C LEU A 220 23.17 -19.65 -0.36
N GLU A 221 22.52 -18.67 0.25
CA GLU A 221 21.18 -18.26 -0.12
C GLU A 221 21.12 -17.62 -1.50
N GLU A 222 22.05 -16.72 -1.84
CA GLU A 222 22.06 -16.06 -3.14
C GLU A 222 22.42 -17.05 -4.27
N ILE A 223 23.28 -18.05 -4.00
CA ILE A 223 23.52 -19.16 -4.92
C ILE A 223 22.24 -20.01 -5.10
N CYS A 224 21.54 -20.33 -4.02
CA CYS A 224 20.28 -21.06 -4.07
C CYS A 224 19.25 -20.35 -4.96
N LYS A 225 19.08 -19.04 -4.78
CA LYS A 225 18.18 -18.20 -5.61
C LYS A 225 18.66 -18.09 -7.06
N ALA A 226 19.97 -18.09 -7.32
CA ALA A 226 20.53 -18.04 -8.66
C ALA A 226 20.37 -19.37 -9.45
N LEU A 227 20.32 -20.50 -8.73
CA LEU A 227 20.35 -21.84 -9.30
C LEU A 227 19.31 -22.12 -10.40
N PRO A 228 17.99 -21.83 -10.24
CA PRO A 228 17.03 -22.09 -11.32
C PRO A 228 17.30 -21.25 -12.57
N VAL A 229 17.82 -20.02 -12.40
CA VAL A 229 18.19 -19.16 -13.55
C VAL A 229 19.36 -19.78 -14.29
N TYR A 230 20.38 -20.21 -13.54
CA TYR A 230 21.53 -20.93 -14.10
C TYR A 230 21.10 -22.21 -14.85
N LEU A 231 20.26 -23.05 -14.24
CA LEU A 231 19.88 -24.35 -14.82
C LEU A 231 18.94 -24.24 -16.03
N PHE A 232 17.94 -23.36 -15.97
CA PHE A 232 16.86 -23.33 -16.96
C PHE A 232 17.03 -22.26 -18.05
N LEU A 233 17.77 -21.19 -17.75
CA LEU A 233 17.83 -20.00 -18.61
C LEU A 233 19.22 -19.70 -19.16
N LEU A 234 20.31 -20.17 -18.57
CA LEU A 234 21.69 -19.94 -19.05
C LEU A 234 22.01 -20.76 -20.32
N ARG A 235 21.17 -20.62 -21.33
CA ARG A 235 21.26 -21.26 -22.65
C ARG A 235 21.19 -20.19 -23.72
N PRO A 236 21.84 -20.39 -24.87
CA PRO A 236 21.67 -19.52 -26.02
C PRO A 236 20.18 -19.31 -26.33
N ARG A 237 19.80 -18.09 -26.71
CA ARG A 237 18.42 -17.63 -27.02
C ARG A 237 17.50 -17.36 -25.83
N LYS A 238 17.69 -17.98 -24.66
CA LYS A 238 16.82 -17.76 -23.49
C LYS A 238 17.27 -16.58 -22.64
N LEU A 239 18.57 -16.42 -22.45
CA LEU A 239 19.16 -15.37 -21.65
C LEU A 239 20.13 -14.57 -22.52
N ASN A 240 19.57 -13.60 -23.25
CA ASN A 240 20.32 -12.79 -24.22
C ASN A 240 20.46 -11.34 -23.77
N GLU A 241 19.85 -10.96 -22.66
CA GLU A 241 19.93 -9.62 -22.09
C GLU A 241 19.97 -9.68 -20.55
N PRO A 242 20.62 -8.71 -19.89
CA PRO A 242 20.70 -8.65 -18.44
C PRO A 242 19.34 -8.48 -17.76
N LEU A 243 18.42 -7.72 -18.36
CA LEU A 243 17.09 -7.45 -17.79
C LEU A 243 16.22 -8.71 -17.70
N THR A 244 16.25 -9.58 -18.71
CA THR A 244 15.62 -10.90 -18.64
C THR A 244 16.19 -11.72 -17.47
N GLY A 245 17.52 -11.71 -17.28
CA GLY A 245 18.16 -12.36 -16.14
C GLY A 245 17.71 -11.79 -14.80
N ALA A 246 17.65 -10.46 -14.70
CA ALA A 246 17.18 -9.76 -13.51
C ALA A 246 15.74 -10.13 -13.16
N PHE A 247 14.86 -10.21 -14.17
CA PHE A 247 13.47 -10.59 -13.97
C PHE A 247 13.34 -12.02 -13.40
N TYR A 248 13.94 -13.02 -14.04
CA TYR A 248 13.83 -14.41 -13.56
C TYR A 248 14.57 -14.64 -12.24
N GLY A 249 15.68 -13.93 -12.00
CA GLY A 249 16.33 -13.87 -10.69
C GLY A 249 15.37 -13.33 -9.63
N ALA A 250 14.69 -12.23 -9.92
CA ALA A 250 13.71 -11.66 -9.00
C ALA A 250 12.53 -12.60 -8.72
N MET A 251 12.01 -13.30 -9.74
CA MET A 251 10.96 -14.32 -9.56
C MET A 251 11.46 -15.48 -8.68
N SER A 252 12.71 -15.91 -8.85
CA SER A 252 13.33 -16.89 -7.97
C SER A 252 13.41 -16.41 -6.52
N GLY A 253 13.82 -15.16 -6.30
CA GLY A 253 13.86 -14.54 -4.97
C GLY A 253 12.49 -14.43 -4.30
N LEU A 254 11.43 -14.18 -5.08
CA LEU A 254 10.05 -14.24 -4.57
C LEU A 254 9.67 -15.66 -4.13
N GLY A 255 10.09 -16.70 -4.87
CA GLY A 255 9.92 -18.09 -4.46
C GLY A 255 10.60 -18.39 -3.12
N PHE A 256 11.81 -17.87 -2.92
CA PHE A 256 12.53 -17.97 -1.64
C PHE A 256 11.74 -17.32 -0.50
N ALA A 257 11.25 -16.09 -0.71
CA ALA A 257 10.52 -15.34 0.30
C ALA A 257 9.20 -16.00 0.73
N ILE A 258 8.53 -16.72 -0.18
CA ILE A 258 7.33 -17.50 0.14
C ILE A 258 7.68 -18.58 1.17
N ALA A 259 8.73 -19.37 0.90
CA ALA A 259 9.13 -20.48 1.76
C ALA A 259 9.67 -19.99 3.12
N GLU A 260 10.48 -18.93 3.12
CA GLU A 260 11.01 -18.33 4.34
C GLU A 260 9.91 -17.67 5.19
N GLY A 261 8.91 -17.06 4.55
CA GLY A 261 7.73 -16.53 5.25
C GLY A 261 7.02 -17.60 6.08
N GLY A 262 6.88 -18.81 5.55
CA GLY A 262 6.33 -19.96 6.27
C GLY A 262 7.10 -20.32 7.55
N SER A 263 8.41 -20.50 7.44
CA SER A 263 9.26 -20.93 8.55
C SER A 263 9.40 -19.83 9.63
N TYR A 264 9.59 -18.58 9.23
CA TYR A 264 9.74 -17.47 10.18
C TYR A 264 8.43 -17.12 10.89
N SER A 265 7.28 -17.23 10.23
CA SER A 265 5.99 -17.00 10.91
C SER A 265 5.76 -17.97 12.07
N LEU A 266 6.18 -19.23 11.93
CA LEU A 266 6.17 -20.20 13.03
C LEU A 266 7.10 -19.76 14.17
N LEU A 267 8.33 -19.36 13.84
CA LEU A 267 9.30 -18.85 14.83
C LEU A 267 8.75 -17.65 15.60
N TYR A 268 8.14 -16.68 14.90
CA TYR A 268 7.56 -15.49 15.53
C TYR A 268 6.39 -15.85 16.46
N ALA A 269 5.56 -16.82 16.09
CA ALA A 269 4.47 -17.29 16.93
C ALA A 269 5.00 -18.01 18.19
N PHE A 270 6.05 -18.83 18.07
CA PHE A 270 6.66 -19.46 19.23
C PHE A 270 7.29 -18.44 20.18
N ASN A 271 7.96 -17.41 19.66
CA ASN A 271 8.53 -16.35 20.48
C ASN A 271 7.42 -15.59 21.25
N LEU A 272 6.27 -15.36 20.61
CA LEU A 272 5.12 -14.72 21.26
C LEU A 272 4.57 -15.58 22.41
N VAL A 273 4.31 -16.87 22.14
CA VAL A 273 3.73 -17.80 23.13
C VAL A 273 4.68 -18.04 24.31
N ARG A 274 6.01 -18.02 24.07
CA ARG A 274 7.03 -18.16 25.12
C ARG A 274 7.29 -16.87 25.91
N GLY A 275 6.62 -15.76 25.57
CA GLY A 275 6.85 -14.46 26.20
C GLY A 275 8.19 -13.81 25.82
N GLN A 276 8.83 -14.27 24.74
CA GLN A 276 10.08 -13.71 24.20
C GLN A 276 9.83 -12.53 23.24
N SER A 277 8.61 -12.35 22.76
CA SER A 277 8.20 -11.19 21.97
C SER A 277 6.83 -10.66 22.41
N GLY A 278 6.61 -9.36 22.27
CA GLY A 278 5.31 -8.74 22.50
C GLY A 278 4.38 -8.88 21.29
N PHE A 279 3.07 -8.75 21.52
CA PHE A 279 2.05 -8.83 20.45
C PHE A 279 2.26 -7.79 19.35
N GLY A 280 2.60 -6.55 19.72
CA GLY A 280 2.92 -5.49 18.75
C GLY A 280 4.12 -5.86 17.88
N THR A 281 5.19 -6.39 18.47
CA THR A 281 6.37 -6.87 17.73
C THR A 281 6.01 -8.02 16.81
N TYR A 282 5.21 -8.99 17.26
CA TYR A 282 4.76 -10.12 16.45
C TYR A 282 4.03 -9.67 15.17
N ILE A 283 3.10 -8.71 15.28
CA ILE A 283 2.41 -8.14 14.12
C ILE A 283 3.38 -7.43 13.19
N LEU A 284 4.26 -6.60 13.75
CA LEU A 284 5.23 -5.82 12.98
C LEU A 284 6.19 -6.72 12.18
N VAL A 285 6.79 -7.73 12.82
CA VAL A 285 7.76 -8.60 12.13
C VAL A 285 7.11 -9.47 11.05
N ASN A 286 5.86 -9.94 11.27
CA ASN A 286 5.11 -10.62 10.20
C ASN A 286 4.77 -9.67 9.06
N THR A 287 4.40 -8.42 9.35
CA THR A 287 4.12 -7.41 8.33
C THR A 287 5.37 -7.13 7.48
N ILE A 288 6.52 -6.91 8.12
CA ILE A 288 7.80 -6.72 7.42
C ILE A 288 8.14 -7.96 6.58
N ARG A 289 7.95 -9.16 7.14
CA ARG A 289 8.25 -10.45 6.48
C ARG A 289 7.45 -10.69 5.21
N PHE A 290 6.18 -10.29 5.18
CA PHE A 290 5.32 -10.49 4.02
C PHE A 290 5.28 -9.30 3.07
N VAL A 291 5.45 -8.07 3.56
CA VAL A 291 5.34 -6.88 2.71
C VAL A 291 6.70 -6.46 2.16
N SER A 292 7.71 -6.27 3.02
CA SER A 292 8.97 -5.64 2.64
C SER A 292 10.04 -6.64 2.21
N LEU A 293 10.21 -7.73 2.95
CA LEU A 293 11.28 -8.70 2.69
C LEU A 293 11.15 -9.46 1.36
N PRO A 294 9.95 -9.77 0.82
CA PRO A 294 9.87 -10.42 -0.48
C PRO A 294 10.41 -9.56 -1.61
N LEU A 295 10.20 -8.24 -1.55
CA LEU A 295 10.85 -7.30 -2.47
C LEU A 295 12.37 -7.34 -2.31
N PHE A 296 12.88 -7.37 -1.07
CA PHE A 296 14.32 -7.41 -0.84
C PHE A 296 14.98 -8.66 -1.42
N HIS A 297 14.41 -9.86 -1.16
CA HIS A 297 14.90 -11.11 -1.77
C HIS A 297 14.80 -11.08 -3.30
N ALA A 298 13.71 -10.54 -3.84
CA ALA A 298 13.55 -10.40 -5.29
C ALA A 298 14.61 -9.45 -5.89
N ILE A 299 14.95 -8.37 -5.20
CA ILE A 299 15.96 -7.43 -5.66
C ILE A 299 17.36 -8.05 -5.61
N LEU A 300 17.74 -8.67 -4.49
CA LEU A 300 19.05 -9.34 -4.36
C LEU A 300 19.22 -10.43 -5.42
N ALA A 301 18.25 -11.32 -5.54
CA ALA A 301 18.25 -12.36 -6.57
C ALA A 301 18.18 -11.78 -7.98
N GLY A 302 17.50 -10.65 -8.16
CA GLY A 302 17.47 -9.89 -9.40
C GLY A 302 18.82 -9.29 -9.77
N ILE A 303 19.61 -8.80 -8.81
CA ILE A 303 20.99 -8.38 -9.03
C ILE A 303 21.83 -9.58 -9.49
N VAL A 304 21.76 -10.72 -8.79
CA VAL A 304 22.50 -11.92 -9.23
C VAL A 304 22.05 -12.38 -10.63
N GLY A 305 20.74 -12.37 -10.89
CA GLY A 305 20.14 -12.67 -12.19
C GLY A 305 20.62 -11.73 -13.30
N TYR A 306 20.77 -10.44 -13.00
CA TYR A 306 21.32 -9.45 -13.93
C TYR A 306 22.75 -9.82 -14.35
N PHE A 307 23.60 -10.18 -13.37
CA PHE A 307 24.97 -10.63 -13.63
C PHE A 307 25.00 -11.97 -14.39
N LEU A 308 24.08 -12.90 -14.12
CA LEU A 308 23.94 -14.11 -14.95
C LEU A 308 23.61 -13.76 -16.41
N GLY A 309 22.75 -12.75 -16.64
CA GLY A 309 22.43 -12.26 -17.97
C GLY A 309 23.64 -11.62 -18.67
N LEU A 310 24.42 -10.82 -17.96
CA LEU A 310 25.70 -10.30 -18.48
C LEU A 310 26.69 -11.41 -18.80
N ALA A 311 26.78 -12.42 -17.94
CA ALA A 311 27.68 -13.56 -18.10
C ALA A 311 27.29 -14.43 -19.33
N ALA A 312 25.99 -14.52 -19.64
CA ALA A 312 25.49 -15.23 -20.81
C ALA A 312 25.93 -14.59 -22.14
N ILE A 313 26.06 -13.25 -22.16
CA ILE A 313 26.52 -12.45 -23.30
C ILE A 313 28.05 -12.47 -23.39
N ASN A 314 28.73 -12.34 -22.25
CA ASN A 314 30.20 -12.22 -22.16
C ASN A 314 30.84 -13.56 -21.80
N ARG A 315 30.80 -14.52 -22.73
CA ARG A 315 31.21 -15.91 -22.49
C ARG A 315 32.67 -16.07 -22.03
N SER A 316 33.58 -15.22 -22.48
CA SER A 316 35.00 -15.26 -22.09
C SER A 316 35.24 -14.85 -20.63
N ARG A 317 34.34 -14.06 -20.03
CA ARG A 317 34.43 -13.55 -18.66
C ARG A 317 33.29 -14.07 -17.77
N GLN A 318 32.65 -15.16 -18.19
CA GLN A 318 31.42 -15.66 -17.59
C GLN A 318 31.58 -15.92 -16.08
N LEU A 319 32.62 -16.64 -15.67
CA LEU A 319 32.85 -17.00 -14.26
C LEU A 319 33.09 -15.77 -13.35
N PRO A 320 34.01 -14.84 -13.66
CA PRO A 320 34.18 -13.62 -12.87
C PRO A 320 32.91 -12.79 -12.72
N ILE A 321 32.11 -12.64 -13.79
CA ILE A 321 30.87 -11.86 -13.76
C ILE A 321 29.85 -12.50 -12.79
N MET A 322 29.69 -13.83 -12.84
CA MET A 322 28.81 -14.54 -11.93
C MET A 322 29.27 -14.41 -10.48
N PHE A 323 30.58 -14.53 -10.23
CA PHE A 323 31.17 -14.37 -8.91
C PHE A 323 30.89 -12.97 -8.34
N ILE A 324 31.09 -11.91 -9.12
CA ILE A 324 30.82 -10.53 -8.70
C ILE A 324 29.35 -10.35 -8.32
N GLY A 325 28.42 -10.89 -9.11
CA GLY A 325 26.99 -10.80 -8.82
C GLY A 325 26.61 -11.45 -7.49
N VAL A 326 27.07 -12.68 -7.25
CA VAL A 326 26.82 -13.40 -5.99
C VAL A 326 27.49 -12.70 -4.81
N ALA A 327 28.76 -12.30 -4.94
CA ALA A 327 29.51 -11.64 -3.88
C ALA A 327 28.85 -10.31 -3.47
N LEU A 328 28.43 -9.49 -4.45
CA LEU A 328 27.73 -8.24 -4.19
C LEU A 328 26.42 -8.47 -3.44
N ALA A 329 25.58 -9.39 -3.92
CA ALA A 329 24.31 -9.69 -3.27
C ALA A 329 24.51 -10.29 -1.86
N ALA A 330 25.48 -11.18 -1.67
CA ALA A 330 25.79 -11.76 -0.37
C ALA A 330 26.27 -10.71 0.65
N VAL A 331 27.08 -9.73 0.22
CA VAL A 331 27.50 -8.62 1.08
C VAL A 331 26.31 -7.73 1.47
N LEU A 332 25.46 -7.37 0.52
CA LEU A 332 24.26 -6.56 0.79
C LEU A 332 23.28 -7.28 1.72
N HIS A 333 23.04 -8.55 1.46
CA HIS A 333 22.19 -9.40 2.27
C HIS A 333 22.76 -9.56 3.69
N GLY A 334 24.02 -9.99 3.81
CA GLY A 334 24.64 -10.20 5.11
C GLY A 334 24.72 -8.93 5.94
N SER A 335 24.98 -7.79 5.28
CA SER A 335 24.93 -6.47 5.93
C SER A 335 23.53 -6.15 6.43
N TYR A 336 22.49 -6.37 5.62
CA TYR A 336 21.11 -6.15 6.05
C TYR A 336 20.77 -6.99 7.28
N ASN A 337 21.08 -8.29 7.28
CA ASN A 337 20.80 -9.18 8.41
C ASN A 337 21.56 -8.79 9.68
N THR A 338 22.79 -8.26 9.54
CA THR A 338 23.58 -7.79 10.69
C THR A 338 22.99 -6.52 11.32
N PHE A 339 22.40 -5.64 10.50
CA PHE A 339 21.99 -4.31 10.92
C PHE A 339 20.46 -4.08 10.91
N SER A 340 19.66 -5.15 10.74
CA SER A 340 18.21 -5.08 10.51
C SER A 340 17.44 -4.42 11.66
N ASP A 341 17.99 -4.47 12.87
CA ASP A 341 17.35 -3.95 14.08
C ASP A 341 17.51 -2.42 14.27
N GLY A 342 18.25 -1.76 13.38
CA GLY A 342 18.55 -0.32 13.49
C GLY A 342 18.38 0.47 12.19
N ILE A 343 18.65 1.78 12.27
CA ILE A 343 18.59 2.72 11.13
C ILE A 343 19.47 2.27 9.95
N LEU A 344 20.59 1.59 10.24
CA LEU A 344 21.50 1.08 9.23
C LEU A 344 20.84 0.03 8.32
N GLY A 345 19.98 -0.84 8.86
CA GLY A 345 19.19 -1.78 8.06
C GLY A 345 18.31 -1.07 7.03
N LEU A 346 17.67 0.03 7.43
CA LEU A 346 16.86 0.87 6.53
C LEU A 346 17.73 1.52 5.43
N VAL A 347 18.92 2.00 5.77
CA VAL A 347 19.87 2.57 4.80
C VAL A 347 20.32 1.51 3.80
N ILE A 348 20.65 0.30 4.26
CA ILE A 348 21.13 -0.80 3.42
C ILE A 348 20.05 -1.27 2.44
N ILE A 349 18.81 -1.49 2.91
CA ILE A 349 17.71 -1.90 2.01
C ILE A 349 17.40 -0.79 1.00
N SER A 350 17.41 0.48 1.42
CA SER A 350 17.20 1.63 0.52
C SER A 350 18.30 1.72 -0.54
N PHE A 351 19.57 1.61 -0.13
CA PHE A 351 20.70 1.58 -1.04
C PHE A 351 20.59 0.40 -2.03
N THR A 352 20.20 -0.78 -1.56
CA THR A 352 20.04 -1.98 -2.40
C THR A 352 18.94 -1.79 -3.45
N ILE A 353 17.81 -1.20 -3.08
CA ILE A 353 16.74 -0.84 -4.02
C ILE A 353 17.24 0.14 -5.08
N LEU A 354 17.91 1.22 -4.66
CA LEU A 354 18.43 2.23 -5.57
C LEU A 354 19.50 1.66 -6.51
N LEU A 355 20.37 0.79 -5.99
CA LEU A 355 21.39 0.10 -6.76
C LEU A 355 20.78 -0.80 -7.82
N PHE A 356 19.74 -1.56 -7.48
CA PHE A 356 19.01 -2.37 -8.44
C PHE A 356 18.38 -1.53 -9.54
N VAL A 357 17.69 -0.44 -9.19
CA VAL A 357 17.12 0.49 -10.17
C VAL A 357 18.22 1.11 -11.05
N ALA A 358 19.40 1.41 -10.50
CA ALA A 358 20.55 1.90 -11.26
C ALA A 358 21.05 0.86 -12.29
N TYR A 359 21.13 -0.42 -11.92
CA TYR A 359 21.44 -1.51 -12.86
C TYR A 359 20.42 -1.61 -13.99
N LEU A 360 19.12 -1.54 -13.68
CA LEU A 360 18.06 -1.58 -14.70
C LEU A 360 18.19 -0.41 -15.69
N ARG A 361 18.46 0.81 -15.20
CA ARG A 361 18.60 2.01 -16.04
C ARG A 361 19.86 2.03 -16.89
N ARG A 362 20.98 1.54 -16.36
CA ARG A 362 22.29 1.55 -17.06
C ARG A 362 22.54 0.29 -17.90
N SER A 363 21.54 -0.59 -18.05
CA SER A 363 21.76 -1.92 -18.62
C SER A 363 22.35 -1.89 -20.02
N GLN A 364 21.80 -1.08 -20.94
CA GLN A 364 22.31 -0.97 -22.30
C GLN A 364 23.75 -0.41 -22.34
N GLN A 365 24.03 0.61 -21.53
CA GLN A 365 25.36 1.20 -21.42
C GLN A 365 26.39 0.17 -20.96
N MET A 366 26.09 -0.59 -19.90
CA MET A 366 27.00 -1.62 -19.37
C MET A 366 27.29 -2.73 -20.38
N VAL A 367 26.28 -3.17 -21.14
CA VAL A 367 26.48 -4.17 -22.19
C VAL A 367 27.46 -3.65 -23.25
N THR A 368 27.28 -2.40 -23.70
CA THR A 368 28.17 -1.77 -24.69
C THR A 368 29.61 -1.62 -24.17
N GLU A 369 29.80 -1.13 -22.94
CA GLU A 369 31.13 -0.98 -22.32
C GLU A 369 31.86 -2.32 -22.22
N MET A 370 31.17 -3.41 -21.87
CA MET A 370 31.78 -4.74 -21.78
C MET A 370 32.13 -5.31 -23.16
N GLN A 371 31.29 -5.08 -24.17
CA GLN A 371 31.59 -5.48 -25.54
C GLN A 371 32.80 -4.73 -26.11
N GLN A 372 32.91 -3.42 -25.82
CA GLN A 372 34.08 -2.61 -26.19
C GLN A 372 35.35 -3.11 -25.50
N ALA A 373 35.31 -3.36 -24.19
CA ALA A 373 36.45 -3.88 -23.45
C ALA A 373 36.89 -5.29 -23.90
N GLU A 374 35.97 -6.09 -24.46
CA GLU A 374 36.32 -7.38 -25.07
C GLU A 374 36.95 -7.20 -26.45
N LEU A 375 36.45 -6.26 -27.26
CA LEU A 375 37.04 -5.93 -28.55
C LEU A 375 38.47 -5.40 -28.37
N GLU A 376 38.68 -4.47 -27.44
CA GLU A 376 40.00 -3.92 -27.09
C GLU A 376 40.97 -5.04 -26.70
N ARG A 377 40.54 -5.98 -25.84
CA ARG A 377 41.33 -7.15 -25.44
C ARG A 377 41.76 -8.01 -26.64
N LEU A 378 40.88 -8.20 -27.62
CA LEU A 378 41.18 -8.98 -28.82
C LEU A 378 42.09 -8.24 -29.80
N THR A 379 42.12 -6.90 -29.74
CA THR A 379 42.95 -6.05 -30.61
C THR A 379 44.32 -5.70 -30.04
N LEU A 380 44.54 -5.86 -28.72
CA LEU A 380 45.86 -5.67 -28.12
C LEU A 380 46.84 -6.73 -28.66
N PRO A 381 48.07 -6.34 -29.07
CA PRO A 381 49.09 -7.31 -29.43
C PRO A 381 49.27 -8.27 -28.26
N GLN A 382 49.16 -9.58 -28.51
CA GLN A 382 49.61 -10.57 -27.54
C GLN A 382 51.10 -10.32 -27.32
N ASP A 383 51.44 -9.72 -26.19
CA ASP A 383 52.82 -9.58 -25.79
C ASP A 383 53.40 -11.00 -25.70
N LYS A 384 54.34 -11.29 -26.61
CA LYS A 384 55.13 -12.52 -26.57
C LYS A 384 56.16 -12.34 -25.46
N SER A 385 55.70 -12.27 -24.22
CA SER A 385 56.56 -12.29 -23.05
C SER A 385 55.96 -13.22 -22.02
N GLU A 386 56.24 -14.51 -22.16
CA GLU A 386 56.45 -15.44 -21.04
C GLU A 386 56.96 -16.76 -21.63
N ASN A 387 58.29 -16.78 -21.81
CA ASN A 387 59.12 -17.98 -21.71
C ASN A 387 59.40 -18.24 -20.23
#